data_AF-A0A3N6HBR8-F1
#
_entry.id   AF-A0A3N6HBR8-F1
#
_cell.length_a   1.000
_cell.length_b   1.000
_cell.length_c   1.000
_cell.angle_alpha   90.00
_cell.angle_beta   90.00
_cell.angle_gamma   90.00
#
_symmetry.space_group_name_H-M   'P 1'
#
loop_
_entity.id
_entity.type
_entity.pdbx_description
1 polymer ?
#
loop_
_entity_poly.entity_id
_entity_poly.type
_entity_poly.pdbx_seq_one_letter_code
_entity_poly.pdbx_strand_id
1 'polypeptide(L)'
;MGTGLSHFRGFVAESFRDEGRDEGRLEGRVEGRAEDILRILAVRGVTVPDEARQRITACKDLTVLDVWFERAVTATTVDAVLAEI
;
A
#
# COMPACT_ATOMS: atom_id res chain seq x y z
N MET A 1 -48.22 23.75 7.82
CA MET A 1 -47.21 24.41 8.68
C MET A 1 -46.05 23.45 8.79
N GLY A 2 -44.83 23.94 8.56
CA GLY A 2 -43.71 23.14 8.09
C GLY A 2 -43.01 22.30 9.15
N THR A 3 -42.20 21.36 8.67
CA THR A 3 -40.87 21.03 9.16
C THR A 3 -40.12 20.31 8.03
N GLY A 4 -39.58 21.09 7.08
CA GLY A 4 -38.58 20.59 6.13
C GLY A 4 -37.19 20.79 6.73
N LEU A 5 -36.75 19.88 7.60
CA LEU A 5 -35.39 19.83 8.18
C LEU A 5 -35.20 18.46 8.87
N SER A 6 -35.17 17.38 8.09
CA SER A 6 -34.75 16.07 8.64
C SER A 6 -34.00 15.18 7.65
N HIS A 7 -33.94 15.55 6.36
CA HIS A 7 -33.39 14.67 5.33
C HIS A 7 -31.92 14.96 4.94
N PHE A 8 -31.18 15.77 5.70
CA PHE A 8 -29.77 16.09 5.39
C PHE A 8 -28.74 15.39 6.30
N ARG A 9 -29.18 14.58 7.28
CA ARG A 9 -28.27 13.94 8.26
C ARG A 9 -27.83 12.51 7.91
N GLY A 10 -28.44 11.89 6.88
CA GLY A 10 -28.16 10.49 6.50
C GLY A 10 -27.11 10.33 5.40
N PHE A 11 -27.07 11.25 4.43
CA PHE A 11 -26.21 11.11 3.25
C PHE A 11 -24.71 11.19 3.59
N VAL A 12 -24.34 12.03 4.55
CA VAL A 12 -22.93 12.26 4.92
C VAL A 12 -22.31 11.05 5.64
N ALA A 13 -23.09 10.31 6.45
CA ALA A 13 -22.55 9.22 7.27
C ALA A 13 -22.32 7.91 6.50
N GLU A 14 -22.98 7.73 5.34
CA GLU A 14 -22.86 6.51 4.55
C GLU A 14 -21.66 6.57 3.58
N SER A 15 -21.37 7.75 3.02
CA SER A 15 -20.16 7.97 2.20
C SER A 15 -18.87 7.75 2.99
N PHE A 16 -18.74 8.28 4.20
CA PHE A 16 -17.53 8.10 5.03
C PHE A 16 -17.26 6.66 5.46
N ARG A 17 -18.29 5.80 5.55
CA ARG A 17 -18.11 4.39 5.96
C ARG A 17 -17.67 3.47 4.82
N ASP A 18 -17.99 3.82 3.59
CA ASP A 18 -17.53 3.07 2.41
C ASP A 18 -16.11 3.51 2.03
N GLU A 19 -15.86 4.82 2.06
CA GLU A 19 -14.51 5.39 1.90
C GLU A 19 -13.55 4.82 2.95
N GLY A 20 -13.90 4.82 4.25
CA GLY A 20 -13.02 4.30 5.31
C GLY A 20 -12.72 2.79 5.24
N ARG A 21 -13.57 1.97 4.60
CA ARG A 21 -13.26 0.55 4.35
C ARG A 21 -12.40 0.34 3.11
N ASP A 22 -12.59 1.15 2.08
CA ASP A 22 -11.76 1.07 0.89
C ASP A 22 -10.36 1.62 1.18
N GLU A 23 -10.26 2.75 1.88
CA GLU A 23 -9.01 3.34 2.36
C GLU A 23 -8.28 2.36 3.29
N GLY A 24 -8.96 1.78 4.29
CA GLY A 24 -8.34 0.78 5.19
C GLY A 24 -7.91 -0.53 4.50
N ARG A 25 -8.59 -0.94 3.42
CA ARG A 25 -8.15 -2.08 2.60
C ARG A 25 -6.97 -1.72 1.70
N LEU A 26 -6.97 -0.53 1.12
CA LEU A 26 -5.89 -0.03 0.27
C LEU A 26 -4.62 0.18 1.09
N GLU A 27 -4.72 0.80 2.26
CA GLU A 27 -3.62 0.97 3.21
C GLU A 27 -3.07 -0.38 3.66
N GLY A 28 -3.95 -1.31 4.08
CA GLY A 28 -3.53 -2.66 4.45
C GLY A 28 -2.90 -3.45 3.29
N ARG A 29 -3.32 -3.19 2.05
CA ARG A 29 -2.72 -3.81 0.86
C ARG A 29 -1.36 -3.21 0.54
N VAL A 30 -1.19 -1.90 0.68
CA VAL A 30 0.09 -1.20 0.49
C VAL A 30 1.11 -1.69 1.50
N GLU A 31 0.74 -1.68 2.79
CA GLU A 31 1.63 -2.13 3.87
C GLU A 31 1.96 -3.62 3.72
N GLY A 32 0.96 -4.46 3.44
CA GLY A 32 1.18 -5.89 3.19
C GLY A 32 2.09 -6.15 1.98
N ARG A 33 1.96 -5.38 0.90
CA ARG A 33 2.81 -5.52 -0.29
C ARG A 33 4.26 -5.16 0.00
N ALA A 34 4.51 -4.08 0.75
CA ALA A 34 5.84 -3.70 1.20
C ALA A 34 6.48 -4.79 2.08
N GLU A 35 5.72 -5.37 3.01
CA GLU A 35 6.19 -6.48 3.84
C GLU A 35 6.50 -7.74 3.02
N ASP A 36 5.68 -8.07 2.03
CA ASP A 36 5.90 -9.22 1.15
C ASP A 36 7.19 -9.09 0.33
N ILE A 37 7.50 -7.89 -0.20
CA ILE A 37 8.75 -7.62 -0.91
C ILE A 37 9.95 -7.90 0.02
N LEU A 38 9.93 -7.36 1.24
CA LEU A 38 10.99 -7.57 2.22
C LEU A 38 11.14 -9.04 2.60
N ARG A 39 10.03 -9.76 2.75
CA ARG A 39 10.01 -11.20 3.06
C ARG A 39 10.64 -12.00 1.92
N ILE A 40 10.31 -11.72 0.67
CA ILE A 40 10.90 -12.40 -0.49
C ILE A 40 12.41 -12.15 -0.53
N LEU A 41 12.86 -10.92 -0.33
CA LEU A 41 14.29 -10.59 -0.34
C LEU A 41 15.03 -11.32 0.79
N ALA A 42 14.44 -11.41 1.98
CA ALA A 42 15.00 -12.18 3.08
C ALA A 42 15.09 -13.68 2.76
N VAL A 43 14.04 -14.29 2.19
CA VAL A 43 14.02 -15.70 1.78
C VAL A 43 15.07 -15.99 0.72
N ARG A 44 15.31 -15.03 -0.19
CA ARG A 44 16.33 -15.15 -1.23
C ARG A 44 17.75 -14.85 -0.75
N GLY A 45 17.92 -14.44 0.51
CA GLY A 45 19.21 -14.04 1.05
C GLY A 45 19.76 -12.76 0.45
N VAL A 46 18.91 -11.90 -0.10
CA VAL A 46 19.30 -10.59 -0.62
C VAL A 46 19.39 -9.62 0.56
N THR A 47 20.57 -9.08 0.81
CA THR A 47 20.77 -8.07 1.84
C THR A 47 20.02 -6.79 1.47
N VAL A 48 19.08 -6.39 2.33
CA VAL A 48 18.33 -5.15 2.20
C VAL A 48 18.90 -4.14 3.21
N PRO A 49 19.61 -3.08 2.77
CA PRO A 49 20.06 -2.02 3.66
C PRO A 49 18.86 -1.24 4.21
N ASP A 50 19.02 -0.63 5.38
CA ASP A 50 17.94 0.12 6.05
C ASP A 50 17.33 1.23 5.18
N GLU A 51 18.14 1.90 4.36
CA GLU A 51 17.66 2.91 3.40
C GLU A 51 16.67 2.33 2.39
N ALA A 52 16.97 1.16 1.83
CA ALA A 52 16.09 0.47 0.90
C ALA A 52 14.82 -0.03 1.61
N ARG A 53 14.97 -0.55 2.83
CA ARG A 53 13.83 -0.98 3.67
C ARG A 53 12.88 0.18 3.94
N GLN A 54 13.40 1.33 4.36
CA GLN A 54 12.62 2.55 4.59
C GLN A 54 11.90 2.98 3.32
N ARG A 55 12.60 2.98 2.18
CA ARG A 55 12.03 3.35 0.88
C ARG A 55 10.90 2.42 0.44
N ILE A 56 11.00 1.11 0.70
CA ILE A 56 9.93 0.14 0.44
C ILE A 56 8.73 0.40 1.35
N THR A 57 8.94 0.56 2.66
CA THR A 57 7.85 0.77 3.62
C THR A 57 7.18 2.15 3.53
N ALA A 58 7.91 3.16 3.04
CA ALA A 58 7.40 4.51 2.85
C ALA A 58 6.65 4.68 1.52
N CYS A 59 6.81 3.74 0.57
CA CYS A 59 6.10 3.78 -0.70
C CYS A 59 4.62 3.49 -0.48
N LYS A 60 3.76 4.41 -0.93
CA LYS A 60 2.29 4.27 -0.89
C LYS A 60 1.66 4.00 -2.26
N ASP A 61 2.49 3.87 -3.30
CA ASP A 61 2.05 3.57 -4.65
C ASP A 61 2.02 2.06 -4.87
N LEU A 62 0.81 1.49 -4.95
CA LEU A 62 0.62 0.06 -5.19
C LEU A 62 1.22 -0.40 -6.52
N THR A 63 1.22 0.44 -7.56
CA THR A 63 1.76 0.09 -8.88
C THR A 63 3.26 -0.10 -8.80
N VAL A 64 3.93 0.82 -8.11
CA VAL A 64 5.38 0.75 -7.86
C VAL A 64 5.72 -0.48 -7.02
N LEU A 65 4.95 -0.72 -5.96
CA LEU A 65 5.11 -1.90 -5.10
C LEU A 65 4.86 -3.21 -5.87
N ASP A 66 3.96 -3.25 -6.83
CA ASP A 66 3.70 -4.43 -7.66
C ASP A 66 4.91 -4.77 -8.54
N VAL A 67 5.47 -3.77 -9.22
CA VAL A 67 6.67 -3.93 -10.04
C VAL A 67 7.85 -4.39 -9.18
N TRP A 68 8.03 -3.79 -8.00
CA TRP A 68 9.07 -4.21 -7.06
C TRP A 68 8.85 -5.63 -6.54
N PHE A 69 7.60 -6.04 -6.32
CA PHE A 69 7.26 -7.40 -5.94
C PHE A 69 7.65 -8.40 -7.03
N GLU A 70 7.28 -8.17 -8.29
CA GLU A 70 7.66 -9.03 -9.40
C GLU A 70 9.18 -9.11 -9.57
N ARG A 71 9.88 -7.98 -9.44
CA ARG A 71 11.34 -7.93 -9.48
C ARG A 71 11.96 -8.64 -8.28
N ALA A 72 11.40 -8.55 -7.09
CA ALA A 72 11.93 -9.22 -5.90
C ALA A 72 11.96 -10.75 -6.04
N VAL A 73 11.12 -11.34 -6.90
CA VAL A 73 11.14 -12.78 -7.20
C VAL A 73 12.36 -13.19 -8.03
N THR A 74 12.87 -12.32 -8.90
CA THR A 74 13.91 -12.66 -9.89
C THR A 74 15.24 -11.94 -9.67
N ALA A 75 15.24 -10.68 -9.22
CA ALA A 75 16.40 -9.83 -9.04
C ALA A 75 17.35 -10.31 -7.94
N THR A 76 18.64 -10.40 -8.20
CA THR A 76 19.65 -10.86 -7.23
C THR A 76 20.13 -9.76 -6.28
N THR A 77 19.73 -8.51 -6.50
CA THR A 77 20.13 -7.35 -5.69
C THR A 77 18.94 -6.46 -5.39
N VAL A 78 18.99 -5.76 -4.26
CA VAL A 78 17.96 -4.79 -3.86
C VAL A 78 17.88 -3.60 -4.81
N ASP A 79 19.02 -3.19 -5.39
CA ASP A 79 19.09 -2.09 -6.35
C ASP A 79 18.32 -2.42 -7.63
N ALA A 80 18.46 -3.65 -8.14
CA ALA A 80 17.69 -4.12 -9.30
C ALA A 80 16.18 -4.20 -9.02
N VAL A 81 15.78 -4.42 -7.77
CA VAL A 81 14.37 -4.35 -7.36
C VAL A 81 13.87 -2.90 -7.40
N LEU A 82 14.64 -1.97 -6.82
CA LEU A 82 14.28 -0.56 -6.64
C LEU A 82 14.70 0.37 -7.80
N ALA A 83 15.18 -0.21 -8.90
CA ALA A 83 15.52 0.53 -10.11
C ALA A 83 14.32 1.37 -10.59
N GLU A 84 14.59 2.55 -11.15
CA GLU A 84 13.55 3.47 -11.65
C GLU A 84 12.55 2.76 -12.60
N ILE A 85 11.30 3.19 -12.53
CA ILE A 85 10.20 2.77 -13.39
C ILE A 85 10.07 3.78 -14.53
#